data_AF-A0A1G9JEW0-F1
#
_entry.id   AF-A0A1G9JEW0-F1
#
_cell.length_a   1.000
_cell.length_b   1.000
_cell.length_c   1.000
_cell.angle_alpha   90.00
_cell.angle_beta   90.00
_cell.angle_gamma   90.00
#
_symmetry.space_group_name_H-M   'P 1'
#
loop_
_entity.id
_entity.type
_entity.pdbx_description
1 polymer ?
#
loop_
_entity_poly.entity_id
_entity_poly.type
_entity_poly.pdbx_seq_one_letter_code
_entity_poly.pdbx_strand_id
1 'polypeptide(L)'
;MKAQKKCPSCGEWSPWLQKPDDRCFYCDALLDPRAHTIEQERAEQEAENKKKIEAIVLPIHPEDGFFARLGKRVFNVVQLVFVAILSFFIWLITVMAG
;
A
#
# COMPACT_ATOMS: atom_id res chain seq x y z
N MET A 1 -23.70 20.00 -6.90
CA MET A 1 -23.03 21.31 -6.82
C MET A 1 -21.98 21.35 -7.92
N LYS A 2 -21.99 22.33 -8.83
CA LYS A 2 -20.99 22.45 -9.90
C LYS A 2 -19.83 23.28 -9.37
N ALA A 3 -18.73 22.65 -8.98
CA ALA A 3 -17.52 23.37 -8.59
C ALA A 3 -16.87 23.96 -9.85
N GLN A 4 -16.42 25.20 -9.77
CA GLN A 4 -15.73 25.92 -10.84
C GLN A 4 -14.47 26.51 -10.26
N LYS A 5 -13.38 26.44 -11.02
CA LYS A 5 -12.07 26.94 -10.59
C LYS A 5 -11.46 27.77 -11.70
N LYS A 6 -10.88 28.90 -11.31
CA LYS A 6 -10.18 29.80 -12.20
C LYS A 6 -8.86 29.16 -12.63
N CYS A 7 -8.63 29.07 -13.92
CA CYS A 7 -7.39 28.50 -14.46
C CYS A 7 -6.21 29.47 -14.21
N PRO A 8 -5.06 28.99 -13.69
CA PRO A 8 -3.89 29.82 -13.43
C PRO A 8 -3.16 30.29 -14.71
N SER A 9 -3.37 29.64 -15.86
CA SER A 9 -2.70 29.99 -17.13
C SER A 9 -3.45 30.99 -18.00
N CYS A 10 -4.79 30.87 -18.11
CA CYS A 10 -5.59 31.77 -18.96
C CYS A 10 -6.47 32.75 -18.15
N GLY A 11 -6.63 32.53 -16.85
CA GLY A 11 -7.46 33.38 -15.99
C GLY A 11 -8.97 33.19 -16.18
N GLU A 12 -9.40 32.26 -17.03
CA GLU A 12 -10.83 31.98 -17.27
C GLU A 12 -11.38 30.97 -16.26
N TRP A 13 -12.68 31.06 -15.96
CA TRP A 13 -13.34 30.10 -15.09
C TRP A 13 -13.71 28.82 -15.86
N SER A 14 -13.24 27.69 -15.37
CA SER A 14 -13.52 26.38 -15.96
C SER A 14 -14.21 25.45 -14.96
N PRO A 15 -15.09 24.56 -15.43
CA PRO A 15 -15.68 23.53 -14.58
C PRO A 15 -14.58 22.67 -13.96
N TRP A 16 -14.69 22.42 -12.65
CA TRP A 16 -13.68 21.69 -11.89
C TRP A 16 -14.33 20.50 -11.21
N LEU A 17 -13.86 19.29 -11.52
CA LEU A 17 -14.32 18.03 -10.95
C LEU A 17 -13.46 17.60 -9.75
N GLN A 18 -12.57 18.48 -9.26
CA GLN A 18 -11.61 18.19 -8.19
C GLN A 18 -10.67 17.02 -8.54
N LYS A 19 -10.42 16.79 -9.84
CA LYS A 19 -9.41 15.83 -10.27
C LYS A 19 -8.07 16.54 -10.48
N PRO A 20 -6.95 15.86 -10.20
CA PRO A 20 -5.59 16.35 -10.42
C PRO A 20 -5.32 16.64 -11.92
N ASP A 21 -5.96 15.88 -12.80
CA ASP A 21 -5.81 15.95 -14.26
C ASP A 21 -6.85 16.86 -14.93
N ASP A 22 -7.65 17.60 -14.15
CA ASP A 22 -8.65 18.50 -14.73
C ASP A 22 -7.95 19.58 -15.56
N ARG A 23 -8.32 19.66 -16.85
CA ARG A 23 -7.80 20.62 -17.82
C ARG A 23 -8.79 21.75 -18.07
N CYS A 24 -8.24 22.90 -18.42
CA CYS A 24 -9.06 24.06 -18.73
C CYS A 24 -9.74 23.87 -20.08
N PHE A 25 -11.06 24.10 -20.12
CA PHE A 25 -11.84 24.03 -21.36
C PHE A 25 -11.37 25.05 -22.43
N TYR A 26 -10.70 26.13 -22.04
CA TYR A 26 -10.30 27.22 -22.93
C TYR A 26 -8.86 27.14 -23.43
N CYS A 27 -7.92 26.69 -22.58
CA CYS A 27 -6.50 26.68 -22.92
C CYS A 27 -5.83 25.30 -22.76
N ASP A 28 -6.59 24.28 -22.38
CA ASP A 28 -6.13 22.90 -22.11
C ASP A 28 -5.03 22.75 -21.04
N ALA A 29 -4.65 23.85 -20.37
CA ALA A 29 -3.70 23.81 -19.27
C ALA A 29 -4.31 23.16 -18.02
N LEU A 30 -3.49 22.51 -17.20
CA LEU A 30 -3.94 21.93 -15.92
C LEU A 30 -4.52 23.03 -15.01
N LEU A 31 -5.72 22.77 -14.47
CA LEU A 31 -6.37 23.67 -13.51
C LEU A 31 -5.62 23.71 -12.18
N ASP A 32 -4.99 22.60 -11.82
CA ASP A 32 -4.27 22.46 -10.57
C ASP A 32 -2.92 21.75 -10.76
N PRO A 33 -1.90 22.48 -11.23
CA PRO A 33 -0.56 21.92 -11.37
C PRO A 33 0.03 21.46 -10.03
N ARG A 34 -0.40 22.04 -8.89
CA ARG A 34 0.05 21.61 -7.57
C ARG A 34 -0.59 20.29 -7.14
N ALA A 35 -1.88 20.09 -7.41
CA ALA A 35 -2.53 18.81 -7.14
C ALA A 35 -1.91 17.69 -7.99
N HIS A 36 -1.58 17.97 -9.25
CA HIS A 36 -0.89 17.03 -10.13
C HIS A 36 0.51 16.67 -9.61
N THR A 37 1.32 17.64 -9.17
CA THR A 37 2.64 17.33 -8.60
C THR A 37 2.54 16.53 -7.31
N ILE A 38 1.58 16.83 -6.44
CA ILE A 38 1.35 16.08 -5.19
C ILE A 38 0.92 14.64 -5.50
N GLU A 39 0.08 14.43 -6.50
CA GLU A 39 -0.28 13.09 -6.93
C GLU A 39 0.88 12.32 -7.56
N GLN A 40 1.72 12.98 -8.35
CA GLN A 40 2.94 12.37 -8.88
C GLN A 40 3.91 11.98 -7.76
N GLU A 41 4.17 12.87 -6.80
CA GLU A 41 5.00 12.57 -5.63
C GLU A 41 4.40 11.44 -4.80
N ARG A 42 3.08 11.40 -4.64
CA ARG A 42 2.40 10.30 -3.94
C ARG A 42 2.50 8.99 -4.71
N ALA A 43 2.35 9.00 -6.03
CA ALA A 43 2.50 7.83 -6.89
C ALA A 43 3.95 7.32 -6.90
N GLU A 44 4.94 8.23 -6.88
CA GLU A 44 6.36 7.90 -6.74
C GLU A 44 6.66 7.30 -5.36
N GLN A 45 6.18 7.92 -4.28
CA GLN A 45 6.31 7.36 -2.93
C GLN A 45 5.60 6.02 -2.79
N GLU A 46 4.44 5.83 -3.41
CA GLU A 46 3.73 4.56 -3.41
C GLU A 46 4.47 3.51 -4.25
N ALA A 47 5.11 3.90 -5.36
CA ALA A 47 5.99 3.03 -6.15
C ALA A 47 7.27 2.67 -5.38
N GLU A 48 7.88 3.62 -4.67
CA GLU A 48 9.04 3.37 -3.81
C GLU A 48 8.68 2.53 -2.59
N ASN A 49 7.53 2.76 -1.97
CA ASN A 49 7.02 1.94 -0.88
C ASN A 49 6.66 0.55 -1.38
N LYS A 50 6.06 0.40 -2.57
CA LYS A 50 5.87 -0.91 -3.21
C LYS A 50 7.20 -1.60 -3.46
N LYS A 51 8.22 -0.91 -3.99
CA LYS A 51 9.58 -1.46 -4.16
C LYS A 51 10.25 -1.84 -2.83
N LYS A 52 10.07 -1.05 -1.77
CA LYS A 52 10.61 -1.35 -0.43
C LYS A 52 9.85 -2.49 0.25
N ILE A 53 8.54 -2.57 0.05
CA ILE A 53 7.71 -3.69 0.48
C ILE A 53 8.09 -4.95 -0.31
N GLU A 54 8.33 -4.87 -1.62
CA GLU A 54 8.86 -5.95 -2.45
C GLU A 54 10.31 -6.34 -2.09
N ALA A 55 11.11 -5.42 -1.57
CA ALA A 55 12.47 -5.70 -1.10
C ALA A 55 12.50 -6.35 0.30
N ILE A 56 11.53 -6.04 1.16
CA ILE A 56 11.39 -6.61 2.52
C ILE A 56 10.54 -7.89 2.50
N VAL A 57 9.61 -8.01 1.56
CA VAL A 57 8.81 -9.20 1.28
C VAL A 57 9.44 -9.89 0.09
N LEU A 58 10.36 -10.82 0.38
CA LEU A 58 10.88 -11.83 -0.55
C LEU A 58 9.89 -12.07 -1.70
N PRO A 59 10.28 -11.83 -2.97
CA PRO A 59 9.38 -12.01 -4.11
C PRO A 59 8.79 -13.42 -4.02
N ILE A 60 7.48 -13.50 -3.79
CA ILE A 60 6.74 -14.74 -4.04
C ILE A 60 6.61 -14.79 -5.54
N HIS A 61 7.65 -15.30 -6.18
CA HIS A 61 7.66 -15.62 -7.57
C HIS A 61 6.49 -16.59 -7.83
N PRO A 62 5.65 -16.36 -8.87
CA PRO A 62 4.64 -17.34 -9.30
C PRO A 62 5.26 -18.67 -9.81
N GLU A 63 6.60 -18.74 -9.80
CA GLU A 63 7.49 -19.82 -10.20
C GLU A 63 8.24 -20.48 -9.02
N ASP A 64 7.95 -20.11 -7.77
CA ASP A 64 8.36 -20.88 -6.60
C ASP A 64 7.65 -22.24 -6.63
N GLY A 65 8.41 -23.29 -6.97
CA GLY A 65 7.91 -24.66 -7.10
C GLY A 65 7.03 -25.05 -5.92
N PHE A 66 5.99 -25.85 -6.20
CA PHE A 66 4.97 -26.33 -5.25
C PHE A 66 5.53 -26.68 -3.84
N PHE A 67 6.76 -27.20 -3.79
CA PHE A 67 7.53 -27.51 -2.58
C PHE A 67 7.86 -26.32 -1.66
N ALA A 68 8.16 -25.12 -2.17
CA ALA A 68 8.47 -23.94 -1.35
C ALA A 68 7.21 -23.40 -0.64
N ARG A 69 6.05 -23.47 -1.31
CA ARG A 69 4.75 -23.09 -0.73
C ARG A 69 4.31 -24.06 0.38
N LEU A 70 4.59 -25.35 0.20
CA LEU A 70 4.40 -26.38 1.24
C LEU A 70 5.36 -26.19 2.41
N GLY A 71 6.66 -25.96 2.14
CA GLY A 71 7.66 -25.70 3.18
C GLY A 71 7.33 -24.50 4.06
N LYS A 72 6.89 -23.38 3.46
CA LYS A 72 6.52 -22.16 4.21
C LYS A 72 5.25 -22.36 5.06
N ARG A 73 4.28 -23.15 4.58
CA ARG A 73 3.10 -23.53 5.38
C ARG A 73 3.47 -24.48 6.52
N VAL A 74 4.35 -25.44 6.31
CA VAL A 74 4.85 -26.35 7.35
C VAL A 74 5.60 -25.56 8.43
N PHE A 75 6.48 -24.64 8.05
CA PHE A 75 7.23 -23.83 9.02
C PHE A 75 6.30 -22.98 9.91
N ASN A 76 5.28 -22.35 9.33
CA ASN A 76 4.29 -21.59 10.10
C ASN A 76 3.46 -22.47 11.04
N VAL A 77 3.08 -23.67 10.60
CA VAL A 77 2.36 -24.63 11.46
C VAL A 77 3.26 -25.14 12.58
N VAL A 78 4.53 -25.45 12.28
CA VAL A 78 5.51 -25.90 13.28
C VAL A 78 5.75 -24.82 14.34
N GLN A 79 5.91 -23.56 13.94
CA GLN A 79 6.09 -22.46 14.88
C GLN A 79 4.87 -22.26 15.79
N LEU A 80 3.66 -22.33 15.22
CA LEU A 80 2.42 -22.20 16.00
C LEU A 80 2.27 -23.36 17.00
N VAL A 81 2.56 -24.60 16.57
CA VAL A 81 2.53 -25.78 17.45
C VAL A 81 3.60 -25.66 18.54
N PHE A 82 4.80 -25.18 18.21
CA PHE A 82 5.87 -24.98 19.18
C PHE A 82 5.50 -23.96 20.27
N VAL A 83 4.95 -22.82 19.87
CA VAL A 83 4.47 -21.79 20.82
C VAL A 83 3.33 -22.34 21.68
N ALA A 84 2.40 -23.10 21.10
CA ALA A 84 1.30 -23.73 21.84
C ALA A 84 1.83 -24.72 22.89
N ILE A 85 2.82 -25.55 22.55
CA ILE A 85 3.46 -26.50 23.46
C ILE A 85 4.18 -25.76 24.60
N LEU A 86 4.98 -24.73 24.29
CA LEU A 86 5.66 -23.94 25.33
C LEU A 86 4.66 -23.26 26.26
N SER A 87 3.59 -22.67 25.70
CA SER A 87 2.53 -22.04 26.48
C SER A 87 1.83 -23.05 27.41
N PHE A 88 1.59 -24.27 26.94
CA PHE A 88 1.04 -25.35 27.76
C PHE A 88 1.96 -25.74 28.92
N PHE A 89 3.27 -25.90 28.68
CA PHE A 89 4.22 -26.22 29.75
C PHE A 89 4.32 -25.10 30.78
N ILE A 90 4.37 -23.84 30.34
CA ILE A 90 4.38 -22.69 31.25
C ILE A 90 3.13 -22.69 32.11
N TRP A 91 1.95 -22.84 31.51
CA TRP A 91 0.68 -22.92 32.24
C TRP A 91 0.68 -24.07 33.25
N LEU A 92 1.15 -25.25 32.86
CA LEU A 92 1.22 -26.44 33.72
C LEU A 92 2.15 -26.22 34.92
N ILE A 93 3.31 -25.61 34.69
CA ILE A 93 4.25 -25.26 35.77
C ILE A 93 3.62 -24.20 36.69
N THR A 94 2.97 -23.17 36.14
CA THR A 94 2.31 -22.13 36.94
C THR A 94 1.19 -22.71 37.81
N VAL A 95 0.37 -23.62 37.29
CA VAL A 95 -0.68 -24.30 38.06
C VAL A 95 -0.11 -25.21 39.14
N MET A 96 1.05 -25.83 38.91
CA MET A 96 1.69 -26.72 39.88
C MET A 96 2.53 -25.97 40.93
N ALA A 97 3.01 -24.77 40.60
CA ALA A 97 3.78 -23.89 41.48
C ALA A 97 2.91 -22.94 42.31
N GLY A 98 1.61 -22.83 41.97
CA GLY A 98 0.58 -22.18 42.80
C GLY A 98 -0.11 -23.17 43.72
#